data_AF-A0A5J4QGM9-F1
#
_entry.id   AF-A0A5J4QGM9-F1
#
_cell.length_a   1.000
_cell.length_b   1.000
_cell.length_c   1.000
_cell.angle_alpha   90.00
_cell.angle_beta   90.00
_cell.angle_gamma   90.00
#
_symmetry.space_group_name_H-M   'P 1'
#
loop_
_entity.id
_entity.type
_entity.pdbx_description
1 polymer ?
#
loop_
_entity_poly.entity_id
_entity_poly.type
_entity_poly.pdbx_seq_one_letter_code
_entity_poly.pdbx_strand_id
1 'polypeptide(L)'
;MKKYIIVLFVACAFALTGCESEATEPGGTAVEKMAGDWWVTYQSSMEEYEYLFEDTGAMPDENDIENWTWDYLYDDSHSHLYTFNTAANLPTEMFITDKGNYWDYEVKASVNYEERAFTCPTTPNLSYEGCDITIIGGKILEGAATTPSGMPTDSIVFYIKFSDDEYGFTYTKASGFRRTGFEADDF
;
A
#
# COMPACT_ATOMS: atom_id res chain seq x y z
N MET A 1 5.54 -57.91 -37.62
CA MET A 1 6.33 -56.79 -37.05
C MET A 1 5.53 -55.53 -36.70
N LYS A 2 4.19 -55.47 -36.93
CA LYS A 2 3.36 -54.29 -36.57
C LYS A 2 2.73 -54.32 -35.17
N LYS A 3 2.72 -55.47 -34.49
CA LYS A 3 2.05 -55.63 -33.17
C LYS A 3 2.91 -55.22 -31.97
N TYR A 4 4.23 -55.14 -32.13
CA TYR A 4 5.15 -54.77 -31.05
C TYR A 4 5.45 -53.26 -30.98
N ILE A 5 5.14 -52.51 -32.05
CA ILE A 5 5.34 -51.05 -32.10
C ILE A 5 4.30 -50.30 -31.27
N ILE A 6 3.08 -50.83 -31.17
CA ILE A 6 2.00 -50.22 -30.36
C ILE A 6 2.27 -50.40 -28.85
N VAL A 7 2.87 -51.53 -28.45
CA VAL A 7 3.19 -51.81 -27.04
C VAL A 7 4.29 -50.88 -26.51
N LEU A 8 5.24 -50.47 -27.36
CA LEU A 8 6.32 -49.56 -26.98
C LEU A 8 5.82 -48.11 -26.76
N PHE A 9 4.79 -47.68 -27.50
CA PHE A 9 4.21 -46.34 -27.35
C PHE A 9 3.34 -46.20 -26.08
N VAL A 10 2.66 -47.27 -25.66
CA VAL A 10 1.88 -47.28 -24.42
C VAL A 10 2.80 -47.34 -23.18
N ALA A 11 3.96 -48.01 -23.28
CA ALA A 11 4.94 -48.04 -22.18
C ALA A 11 5.65 -46.70 -21.96
N CYS A 12 5.86 -45.89 -23.01
CA CYS A 12 6.43 -44.55 -22.90
C CYS A 12 5.47 -43.50 -22.30
N ALA A 13 4.15 -43.74 -22.31
CA ALA A 13 3.18 -42.79 -21.77
C ALA A 13 3.10 -42.82 -20.23
N PHE A 14 3.56 -43.89 -19.58
CA PHE A 14 3.57 -44.01 -18.10
C PHE A 14 4.88 -43.52 -17.46
N ALA A 15 5.88 -43.13 -18.24
CA ALA A 15 7.19 -42.71 -17.73
C ALA A 15 7.32 -41.19 -17.51
N LEU A 16 6.25 -40.42 -17.75
CA LEU A 16 6.22 -38.96 -17.60
C LEU A 16 5.39 -38.48 -16.40
N THR A 17 5.12 -39.35 -15.41
CA THR A 17 4.82 -38.86 -14.05
C THR A 17 6.13 -38.39 -13.43
N GLY A 18 6.73 -37.35 -14.02
CA GLY A 18 7.74 -36.57 -13.35
C GLY A 18 7.10 -36.10 -12.05
N CYS A 19 7.80 -36.33 -10.95
CA CYS A 19 7.43 -35.85 -9.63
C CYS A 19 6.95 -34.41 -9.80
N GLU A 20 5.65 -34.14 -9.63
CA GLU A 20 5.24 -32.83 -9.14
C GLU A 20 5.95 -32.77 -7.79
N SER A 21 7.15 -32.19 -7.77
CA SER A 21 7.69 -31.72 -6.51
C SER A 21 6.70 -30.63 -6.14
N GLU A 22 5.70 -30.99 -5.34
CA GLU A 22 4.81 -30.04 -4.70
C GLU A 22 5.75 -29.07 -4.00
N ALA A 23 5.96 -27.91 -4.62
CA ALA A 23 6.80 -26.89 -4.07
C ALA A 23 6.15 -26.56 -2.74
N THR A 24 6.87 -26.75 -1.64
CA THR A 24 6.34 -26.47 -0.32
C THR A 24 5.92 -25.01 -0.29
N GLU A 25 4.62 -24.76 -0.18
CA GLU A 25 4.11 -23.41 0.01
C GLU A 25 4.55 -22.91 1.40
N PRO A 26 5.37 -21.85 1.48
CA PRO A 26 5.87 -21.36 2.75
C PRO A 26 4.76 -20.75 3.62
N GLY A 27 3.61 -20.43 3.02
CA GLY A 27 2.51 -19.72 3.65
C GLY A 27 2.87 -18.27 3.99
N GLY A 28 2.05 -17.66 4.83
CA GLY A 28 2.25 -16.30 5.33
C GLY A 28 1.07 -15.81 6.15
N THR A 29 1.01 -14.50 6.40
CA THR A 29 -0.07 -13.87 7.15
C THR A 29 -1.25 -13.59 6.23
N ALA A 30 -2.45 -13.40 6.81
CA ALA A 30 -3.68 -13.25 6.05
C ALA A 30 -3.73 -12.01 5.15
N VAL A 31 -2.81 -11.06 5.37
CA VAL A 31 -2.63 -9.84 4.56
C VAL A 31 -1.21 -9.73 4.00
N GLU A 32 -0.50 -10.86 3.82
CA GLU A 32 0.95 -10.90 3.47
C GLU A 32 1.36 -9.99 2.30
N LYS A 33 0.52 -9.86 1.26
CA LYS A 33 0.82 -9.03 0.08
C LYS A 33 0.57 -7.53 0.30
N MET A 34 -0.17 -7.19 1.36
CA MET A 34 -0.47 -5.81 1.73
C MET A 34 0.38 -5.33 2.92
N ALA A 35 1.01 -6.26 3.65
CA ALA A 35 2.02 -5.96 4.65
C ALA A 35 3.36 -5.59 3.99
N GLY A 36 4.11 -4.65 4.57
CA GLY A 36 5.40 -4.21 4.04
C GLY A 36 6.00 -3.01 4.74
N ASP A 37 7.27 -2.78 4.40
CA ASP A 37 7.99 -1.53 4.63
C ASP A 37 7.93 -0.73 3.33
N TRP A 38 7.64 0.57 3.44
CA TRP A 38 7.42 1.45 2.31
C TRP A 38 8.26 2.71 2.44
N TRP A 39 8.73 3.20 1.30
CA TRP A 39 9.19 4.58 1.15
C TRP A 39 8.04 5.38 0.55
N VAL A 40 7.56 6.39 1.27
CA VAL A 40 6.44 7.24 0.84
C VAL A 40 6.81 8.72 0.91
N THR A 41 6.15 9.51 0.09
CA THR A 41 6.16 10.97 0.16
C THR A 41 4.75 11.47 0.45
N TYR A 42 4.64 12.66 1.03
CA TYR A 42 3.37 13.27 1.44
C TYR A 42 3.13 14.54 0.63
N GLN A 43 2.03 14.56 -0.13
CA GLN A 43 1.64 15.69 -0.98
C GLN A 43 0.41 16.39 -0.39
N SER A 44 0.34 17.71 -0.55
CA SER A 44 -0.81 18.52 -0.13
C SER A 44 -1.73 18.81 -1.32
N SER A 45 -3.01 19.02 -1.05
CA SER A 45 -4.01 19.41 -2.05
C SER A 45 -3.79 20.86 -2.49
N MET A 46 -3.61 21.07 -3.80
CA MET A 46 -3.48 22.42 -4.36
C MET A 46 -4.81 23.16 -4.35
N GLU A 47 -5.93 22.47 -4.57
CA GLU A 47 -7.26 23.07 -4.52
C GLU A 47 -7.61 23.54 -3.09
N GLU A 48 -7.19 22.82 -2.05
CA GLU A 48 -7.29 23.32 -0.67
C GLU A 48 -6.38 24.52 -0.44
N TYR A 49 -5.14 24.48 -0.94
CA TYR A 49 -4.21 25.60 -0.80
C TYR A 49 -4.77 26.89 -1.41
N GLU A 50 -5.26 26.83 -2.65
CA GLU A 50 -5.86 27.97 -3.36
C GLU A 50 -7.06 28.54 -2.60
N TYR A 51 -7.92 27.67 -2.07
CA TYR A 51 -9.10 28.06 -1.30
C TYR A 51 -8.76 28.70 0.06
N LEU A 52 -7.79 28.17 0.78
CA LEU A 52 -7.48 28.57 2.16
C LEU A 52 -6.52 29.76 2.23
N PHE A 53 -5.59 29.88 1.29
CA PHE A 53 -4.48 30.84 1.39
C PHE A 53 -4.47 31.88 0.26
N GLU A 54 -5.08 31.61 -0.88
CA GLU A 54 -5.14 32.56 -2.00
C GLU A 54 -6.50 33.26 -2.14
N ASP A 55 -7.51 32.86 -1.33
CA ASP A 55 -8.90 33.30 -1.45
C ASP A 55 -9.46 33.09 -2.88
N THR A 56 -9.01 32.03 -3.56
CA THR A 56 -9.47 31.65 -4.91
C THR A 56 -10.03 30.24 -4.95
N GLY A 57 -10.84 29.92 -5.96
CA GLY A 57 -11.44 28.58 -6.07
C GLY A 57 -12.55 28.30 -5.04
N ALA A 58 -12.71 27.02 -4.69
CA ALA A 58 -13.69 26.53 -3.72
C ALA A 58 -13.16 25.26 -3.04
N MET A 59 -13.60 24.98 -1.81
CA MET A 59 -13.26 23.73 -1.13
C MET A 59 -13.64 22.53 -2.01
N PRO A 60 -12.70 21.63 -2.33
CA PRO A 60 -12.97 20.50 -3.22
C PRO A 60 -13.83 19.40 -2.55
N ASP A 61 -14.58 18.64 -3.37
CA ASP A 61 -15.42 17.53 -2.90
C ASP A 61 -14.57 16.26 -2.67
N GLU A 62 -14.62 15.72 -1.44
CA GLU A 62 -13.90 14.50 -1.03
C GLU A 62 -14.24 13.29 -1.93
N ASN A 63 -15.45 13.25 -2.50
CA ASN A 63 -15.85 12.17 -3.41
C ASN A 63 -14.99 12.11 -4.68
N ASP A 64 -14.36 13.23 -5.06
CA ASP A 64 -13.52 13.36 -6.25
C ASP A 64 -12.01 13.43 -5.91
N ILE A 65 -11.61 13.03 -4.69
CA ILE A 65 -10.23 13.14 -4.18
C ILE A 65 -9.16 12.50 -5.08
N GLU A 66 -9.53 11.48 -5.86
CA GLU A 66 -8.64 10.85 -6.84
C GLU A 66 -8.26 11.77 -8.01
N ASN A 67 -9.05 12.82 -8.27
CA ASN A 67 -8.87 13.76 -9.39
C ASN A 67 -8.25 15.11 -8.97
N TRP A 68 -7.94 15.29 -7.69
CA TRP A 68 -7.32 16.54 -7.20
C TRP A 68 -5.86 16.67 -7.65
N THR A 69 -5.37 17.90 -7.59
CA THR A 69 -3.99 18.23 -7.89
C THR A 69 -3.16 18.18 -6.61
N TRP A 70 -2.09 17.38 -6.64
CA TRP A 70 -1.25 17.09 -5.47
C TRP A 70 0.17 17.60 -5.71
N ASP A 71 0.68 18.42 -4.79
CA ASP A 71 2.03 18.98 -4.88
C ASP A 71 2.79 18.92 -3.55
N TYR A 72 4.11 19.04 -3.64
CA TYR A 72 5.04 19.08 -2.51
C TYR A 72 5.17 20.52 -1.98
N LEU A 73 4.16 21.00 -1.25
CA LEU A 73 4.14 22.37 -0.74
C LEU A 73 5.23 22.66 0.30
N TYR A 74 5.62 21.65 1.08
CA TYR A 74 6.58 21.78 2.18
C TYR A 74 7.93 21.13 1.85
N ASP A 75 7.93 19.82 1.60
CA ASP A 75 9.09 19.07 1.12
C ASP A 75 8.66 17.85 0.27
N ASP A 76 9.62 17.28 -0.45
CA ASP A 76 9.51 16.04 -1.24
C ASP A 76 10.29 14.88 -0.60
N SER A 77 10.53 14.97 0.70
CA SER A 77 11.29 13.98 1.46
C SER A 77 10.56 12.65 1.54
N HIS A 78 11.35 11.58 1.53
CA HIS A 78 10.85 10.23 1.66
C HIS A 78 10.87 9.83 3.12
N SER A 79 9.75 9.31 3.59
CA SER A 79 9.57 8.82 4.95
C SER A 79 9.22 7.33 4.94
N HIS A 80 9.57 6.65 6.03
CA HIS A 80 9.15 5.28 6.23
C HIS A 80 7.68 5.18 6.60
N LEU A 81 7.02 4.19 6.02
CA LEU A 81 5.68 3.75 6.38
C LEU A 81 5.69 2.23 6.53
N TYR A 82 4.89 1.72 7.46
CA TYR A 82 4.76 0.31 7.74
C TYR A 82 3.31 -0.14 7.67
N THR A 83 3.07 -1.26 7.01
CA THR A 83 1.79 -1.97 7.06
C THR A 83 2.02 -3.41 7.51
N PHE A 84 1.19 -3.93 8.41
CA PHE A 84 1.38 -5.30 8.92
C PHE A 84 0.09 -5.91 9.46
N ASN A 85 0.04 -7.24 9.49
CA ASN A 85 -1.13 -7.96 10.00
C ASN A 85 -1.39 -7.64 11.47
N THR A 86 -2.65 -7.77 11.88
CA THR A 86 -2.99 -7.80 13.30
C THR A 86 -2.57 -9.14 13.92
N ALA A 87 -2.50 -9.20 15.26
CA ALA A 87 -2.25 -10.44 15.98
C ALA A 87 -3.34 -11.51 15.74
N ALA A 88 -4.57 -11.10 15.40
CA ALA A 88 -5.65 -12.00 15.04
C ALA A 88 -5.44 -12.67 13.67
N ASN A 89 -4.56 -12.11 12.84
CA ASN A 89 -4.21 -12.62 11.52
C ASN A 89 -5.45 -12.82 10.63
N LEU A 90 -6.30 -11.80 10.55
CA LEU A 90 -7.50 -11.79 9.72
C LEU A 90 -7.22 -11.05 8.39
N PRO A 91 -7.82 -11.49 7.27
CA PRO A 91 -7.63 -10.83 5.97
C PRO A 91 -8.39 -9.50 5.85
N THR A 92 -9.16 -9.12 6.88
CA THR A 92 -10.06 -7.96 6.88
C THR A 92 -9.49 -6.77 7.64
N GLU A 93 -8.32 -6.90 8.25
CA GLU A 93 -7.70 -5.84 9.05
C GLU A 93 -6.17 -5.88 8.99
N MET A 94 -5.56 -4.70 9.02
CA MET A 94 -4.11 -4.53 9.16
C MET A 94 -3.80 -3.24 9.93
N PHE A 95 -2.61 -3.15 10.51
CA PHE A 95 -2.09 -1.89 11.03
C PHE A 95 -1.41 -1.10 9.92
N ILE A 96 -1.49 0.23 10.02
CA ILE A 96 -0.76 1.19 9.21
C ILE A 96 -0.16 2.21 10.17
N THR A 97 1.14 2.45 10.07
CA THR A 97 1.84 3.41 10.93
C THR A 97 3.06 4.00 10.25
N ASP A 98 3.32 5.28 10.49
CA ASP A 98 4.56 5.94 10.11
C ASP A 98 5.66 5.84 11.18
N LYS A 99 5.36 5.30 12.37
CA LYS A 99 6.27 5.26 13.53
C LYS A 99 6.97 6.60 13.82
N GLY A 100 6.25 7.72 13.67
CA GLY A 100 6.78 9.06 13.95
C GLY A 100 7.67 9.65 12.85
N ASN A 101 7.67 9.08 11.64
CA ASN A 101 8.42 9.61 10.50
C ASN A 101 7.69 10.74 9.74
N TYR A 102 6.44 11.05 10.08
CA TYR A 102 5.69 12.17 9.51
C TYR A 102 4.79 12.86 10.56
N TRP A 103 3.75 12.19 11.04
CA TRP A 103 2.76 12.72 12.00
C TRP A 103 2.64 11.88 13.28
N ASP A 104 3.41 10.79 13.40
CA ASP A 104 3.31 9.81 14.49
C ASP A 104 1.92 9.21 14.64
N TYR A 105 1.49 8.46 13.61
CA TYR A 105 0.20 7.79 13.61
C TYR A 105 0.32 6.28 13.56
N GLU A 106 -0.61 5.61 14.23
CA GLU A 106 -0.88 4.20 14.10
C GLU A 106 -2.38 3.97 14.15
N VAL A 107 -2.92 3.29 13.13
CA VAL A 107 -4.33 2.87 13.11
C VAL A 107 -4.48 1.47 12.58
N LYS A 108 -5.59 0.84 12.98
CA LYS A 108 -6.04 -0.39 12.37
C LYS A 108 -7.03 -0.09 11.24
N ALA A 109 -6.61 -0.34 10.01
CA ALA A 109 -7.43 -0.15 8.82
C ALA A 109 -8.26 -1.41 8.50
N SER A 110 -9.44 -1.19 7.94
CA SER A 110 -10.23 -2.24 7.28
C SER A 110 -9.62 -2.57 5.93
N VAL A 111 -9.54 -3.85 5.60
CA VAL A 111 -8.90 -4.36 4.39
C VAL A 111 -9.91 -5.11 3.52
N ASN A 112 -9.92 -4.78 2.23
CA ASN A 112 -10.40 -5.67 1.18
C ASN A 112 -9.19 -6.31 0.52
N TYR A 113 -8.86 -7.54 0.92
CA TYR A 113 -7.65 -8.19 0.46
C TYR A 113 -7.70 -8.47 -1.04
N GLU A 114 -8.85 -8.90 -1.58
CA GLU A 114 -9.00 -9.22 -3.01
C GLU A 114 -8.72 -8.01 -3.90
N GLU A 115 -9.24 -6.85 -3.52
CA GLU A 115 -9.05 -5.58 -4.25
C GLU A 115 -7.74 -4.86 -3.93
N ARG A 116 -6.95 -5.40 -2.99
CA ARG A 116 -5.75 -4.73 -2.42
C ARG A 116 -6.06 -3.32 -1.93
N ALA A 117 -7.25 -3.14 -1.35
CA ALA A 117 -7.75 -1.85 -0.90
C ALA A 117 -7.87 -1.80 0.63
N PHE A 118 -7.74 -0.60 1.20
CA PHE A 118 -7.89 -0.36 2.63
C PHE A 118 -8.47 1.02 2.92
N THR A 119 -9.15 1.13 4.05
CA THR A 119 -9.71 2.39 4.55
C THR A 119 -9.75 2.39 6.07
N CYS A 120 -9.78 3.56 6.67
CA CYS A 120 -10.00 3.75 8.08
C CYS A 120 -11.02 4.88 8.24
N PRO A 121 -12.23 4.64 8.80
CA PRO A 121 -13.08 5.74 9.20
C PRO A 121 -12.39 6.56 10.28
N THR A 122 -12.92 7.73 10.63
CA THR A 122 -12.37 8.55 11.72
C THR A 122 -12.23 7.72 13.00
N THR A 123 -10.99 7.47 13.39
CA THR A 123 -10.60 6.54 14.45
C THR A 123 -9.50 7.17 15.29
N PRO A 124 -9.52 7.02 16.63
CA PRO A 124 -8.44 7.50 17.47
C PRO A 124 -7.08 6.95 17.06
N ASN A 125 -6.09 7.84 17.01
CA ASN A 125 -4.69 7.46 16.81
C ASN A 125 -4.21 6.60 17.99
N LEU A 126 -3.50 5.50 17.69
CA LEU A 126 -2.93 4.63 18.71
C LEU A 126 -1.55 5.08 19.20
N SER A 127 -0.89 5.98 18.47
CA SER A 127 0.42 6.55 18.85
C SER A 127 0.31 7.60 19.95
N TYR A 128 -0.68 8.50 19.87
CA TYR A 128 -0.91 9.55 20.86
C TYR A 128 -2.38 10.02 20.91
N GLU A 129 -2.76 10.64 22.02
CA GLU A 129 -4.12 11.13 22.28
C GLU A 129 -4.37 12.52 21.66
N GLY A 130 -5.61 12.80 21.27
CA GLY A 130 -6.01 14.13 20.74
C GLY A 130 -5.92 14.26 19.22
N CYS A 131 -5.53 13.20 18.52
CA CYS A 131 -5.58 13.08 17.07
C CYS A 131 -6.43 11.88 16.66
N ASP A 132 -7.45 12.14 15.83
CA ASP A 132 -8.18 11.11 15.09
C ASP A 132 -7.65 11.07 13.66
N ILE A 133 -7.49 9.84 13.15
CA ILE A 133 -7.00 9.57 11.80
C ILE A 133 -8.16 9.09 10.94
N THR A 134 -8.20 9.54 9.68
CA THR A 134 -9.09 8.99 8.66
C THR A 134 -8.25 8.63 7.43
N ILE A 135 -8.45 7.43 6.87
CA ILE A 135 -7.78 6.97 5.65
C ILE A 135 -8.82 6.68 4.58
N ILE A 136 -8.67 7.33 3.43
CA ILE A 136 -9.59 7.28 2.29
C ILE A 136 -8.87 6.64 1.10
N GLY A 137 -9.57 5.76 0.38
CA GLY A 137 -9.16 5.28 -0.93
C GLY A 137 -7.82 4.53 -0.98
N GLY A 138 -7.38 3.92 0.12
CA GLY A 138 -6.09 3.26 0.16
C GLY A 138 -6.00 2.06 -0.78
N LYS A 139 -4.92 1.99 -1.55
CA LYS A 139 -4.67 0.94 -2.56
C LYS A 139 -3.20 0.52 -2.57
N ILE A 140 -2.98 -0.78 -2.76
CA ILE A 140 -1.67 -1.36 -3.09
C ILE A 140 -1.75 -1.93 -4.50
N LEU A 141 -0.83 -1.53 -5.37
CA LEU A 141 -0.79 -1.97 -6.77
C LEU A 141 0.50 -2.78 -7.00
N GLU A 142 0.33 -4.07 -7.27
CA GLU A 142 1.46 -5.00 -7.46
C GLU A 142 2.29 -4.59 -8.70
N GLY A 143 3.60 -4.40 -8.52
CA GLY A 143 4.54 -4.07 -9.60
C GLY A 143 4.32 -2.74 -10.34
N ALA A 144 3.52 -1.82 -9.79
CA ALA A 144 3.13 -0.57 -10.46
C ALA A 144 4.11 0.60 -10.29
N ALA A 145 4.99 0.55 -9.29
CA ALA A 145 6.02 1.56 -9.06
C ALA A 145 7.36 1.15 -9.69
N THR A 146 8.26 2.13 -9.82
CA THR A 146 9.65 1.94 -10.25
C THR A 146 10.58 2.45 -9.16
N THR A 147 11.54 1.64 -8.73
CA THR A 147 12.54 2.02 -7.72
C THR A 147 13.53 3.05 -8.27
N PRO A 148 14.29 3.76 -7.42
CA PRO A 148 15.39 4.63 -7.88
C PRO A 148 16.39 3.92 -8.80
N SER A 149 16.66 2.63 -8.55
CA SER A 149 17.52 1.79 -9.40
C SER A 149 16.86 1.30 -10.70
N GLY A 150 15.60 1.68 -10.97
CA GLY A 150 14.89 1.37 -12.21
C GLY A 150 14.21 0.01 -12.27
N MET A 151 13.98 -0.65 -11.13
CA MET A 151 13.31 -1.95 -11.06
C MET A 151 11.82 -1.80 -10.72
N PRO A 152 10.93 -2.66 -11.24
CA PRO A 152 9.52 -2.64 -10.85
C PRO A 152 9.37 -3.08 -9.38
N THR A 153 8.43 -2.47 -8.67
CA THR A 153 8.08 -2.79 -7.27
C THR A 153 6.62 -2.43 -7.00
N ASP A 154 6.07 -2.90 -5.88
CA ASP A 154 4.70 -2.57 -5.49
C ASP A 154 4.58 -1.09 -5.12
N SER A 155 3.46 -0.46 -5.49
CA SER A 155 3.14 0.90 -5.05
C SER A 155 2.09 0.90 -3.95
N ILE A 156 2.14 1.91 -3.09
CA ILE A 156 1.07 2.22 -2.12
C ILE A 156 0.61 3.65 -2.33
N VAL A 157 -0.71 3.88 -2.24
CA VAL A 157 -1.30 5.23 -2.26
C VAL A 157 -2.53 5.26 -1.36
N PHE A 158 -2.71 6.36 -0.64
CA PHE A 158 -3.91 6.64 0.14
C PHE A 158 -3.99 8.13 0.46
N TYR A 159 -5.17 8.57 0.88
CA TYR A 159 -5.39 9.91 1.40
C TYR A 159 -5.63 9.83 2.90
N ILE A 160 -5.03 10.73 3.66
CA ILE A 160 -5.07 10.74 5.12
C ILE A 160 -5.46 12.13 5.64
N LYS A 161 -6.22 12.13 6.74
CA LYS A 161 -6.65 13.31 7.48
C LYS A 161 -6.19 13.16 8.93
N PHE A 162 -5.68 14.25 9.49
CA PHE A 162 -5.30 14.36 10.90
C PHE A 162 -6.23 15.39 11.55
N SER A 163 -7.00 15.00 12.57
CA SER A 163 -7.98 15.91 13.16
C SER A 163 -7.36 17.10 13.90
N ASP A 164 -6.08 17.00 14.23
CA ASP A 164 -5.29 18.02 14.92
C ASP A 164 -4.43 18.87 13.97
N ASP A 165 -4.60 18.74 12.65
CA ASP A 165 -4.03 19.69 11.70
C ASP A 165 -4.78 21.03 11.75
N GLU A 166 -4.29 21.91 12.62
CA GLU A 166 -4.82 23.27 12.81
C GLU A 166 -4.43 24.23 11.67
N TYR A 167 -3.53 23.84 10.76
CA TYR A 167 -3.02 24.69 9.69
C TYR A 167 -3.91 24.70 8.44
N GLY A 168 -4.94 23.84 8.40
CA GLY A 168 -6.04 23.93 7.44
C GLY A 168 -5.95 22.98 6.26
N PHE A 169 -4.83 22.27 6.05
CA PHE A 169 -4.80 21.19 5.06
C PHE A 169 -5.52 19.98 5.61
N THR A 170 -6.72 19.72 5.10
CA THR A 170 -7.51 18.61 5.62
C THR A 170 -7.03 17.29 5.05
N TYR A 171 -6.52 17.29 3.81
CA TYR A 171 -6.14 16.07 3.11
C TYR A 171 -4.68 16.07 2.69
N THR A 172 -4.01 14.98 3.04
CA THR A 172 -2.66 14.67 2.58
C THR A 172 -2.69 13.39 1.77
N LYS A 173 -2.04 13.37 0.60
CA LYS A 173 -1.84 12.15 -0.19
C LYS A 173 -0.51 11.53 0.19
N ALA A 174 -0.54 10.35 0.76
CA ALA A 174 0.63 9.51 0.94
C ALA A 174 0.77 8.59 -0.27
N SER A 175 1.93 8.61 -0.93
CA SER A 175 2.19 7.67 -2.03
C SER A 175 3.65 7.29 -2.14
N GLY A 176 3.90 6.07 -2.58
CA GLY A 176 5.27 5.54 -2.63
C GLY A 176 5.37 4.10 -3.05
N PHE A 177 6.46 3.45 -2.64
CA PHE A 177 6.84 2.13 -3.14
C PHE A 177 7.38 1.22 -2.04
N ARG A 178 7.28 -0.10 -2.26
CA ARG A 178 7.79 -1.11 -1.33
C ARG A 178 9.31 -1.07 -1.27
N ARG A 179 9.85 -0.93 -0.06
CA ARG A 179 11.30 -0.87 0.19
C ARG A 179 11.98 -2.18 -0.24
N THR A 180 13.08 -2.06 -0.98
CA THR A 180 13.80 -3.21 -1.55
C THR A 180 14.85 -3.80 -0.60
N GLY A 181 15.35 -2.99 0.33
CA GLY A 181 16.47 -3.33 1.21
C GLY A 181 17.85 -3.12 0.58
N PHE A 182 17.92 -2.64 -0.67
CA PHE A 182 19.17 -2.20 -1.28
C PHE A 182 19.42 -0.72 -0.98
N GLU A 183 20.64 -0.40 -0.55
CA GLU A 183 21.04 0.99 -0.22
C GLU A 183 20.82 1.97 -1.39
N ALA A 184 20.88 1.49 -2.64
CA ALA A 184 20.68 2.30 -3.84
C ALA A 184 19.22 2.78 -4.02
N ASP A 185 18.27 2.18 -3.30
CA ASP A 185 16.85 2.55 -3.34
C ASP A 185 16.37 3.18 -2.01
N ASP A 186 17.27 3.44 -1.06
CA ASP A 186 16.99 4.09 0.22
C ASP A 186 17.31 5.60 0.16
N PHE A 187 16.71 6.39 1.08
CA PHE A 187 16.81 7.85 1.15
C PHE A 187 17.41 8.33 2.48
#